data_AF-K1S2C6-F1
#
_entry.id   AF-K1S2C6-F1
#
_cell.length_a   1.000
_cell.length_b   1.000
_cell.length_c   1.000
_cell.angle_alpha   90.00
_cell.angle_beta   90.00
_cell.angle_gamma   90.00
#
_symmetry.space_group_name_H-M   'P 1'
#
loop_
_entity.id
_entity.type
_entity.pdbx_description
1 polymer ?
#
loop_
_entity_poly.entity_id
_entity_poly.type
_entity_poly.pdbx_seq_one_letter_code
_entity_poly.pdbx_strand_id
1 'polypeptide(L)' 'MVRKLLITLTVMLGACLSAFAQQLQVTGTVKDHTGNPVAGATILVEGSTTGTTSNADGSYSITAP' A
#
# COMPACT_ATOMS: atom_id res chain seq x y z
N MET A 1 -26.60 -24.97 20.78
CA MET A 1 -25.65 -23.93 21.25
C MET A 1 -24.30 -24.02 20.53
N VAL A 2 -23.62 -25.18 20.52
CA VAL A 2 -22.30 -25.40 19.88
C VAL A 2 -22.22 -24.98 18.41
N ARG A 3 -23.25 -25.26 17.61
CA ARG A 3 -23.28 -24.94 16.17
C ARG A 3 -23.34 -23.42 15.88
N LYS A 4 -23.94 -22.63 16.78
CA LYS A 4 -23.95 -21.16 16.69
C LYS A 4 -22.58 -20.59 17.09
N LEU A 5 -21.96 -21.17 18.12
CA LEU A 5 -20.61 -20.80 18.58
C LEU A 5 -19.56 -21.02 17.48
N LEU A 6 -19.63 -22.14 16.76
CA LEU A 6 -18.72 -22.46 15.66
C LEU A 6 -18.82 -21.46 14.50
N ILE A 7 -20.04 -21.02 14.14
CA ILE A 7 -20.23 -20.06 13.04
C ILE A 7 -19.67 -18.68 13.43
N THR A 8 -19.93 -18.21 14.65
CA THR A 8 -19.38 -16.92 15.13
C THR A 8 -17.86 -16.93 15.19
N LEU A 9 -17.25 -18.04 15.64
CA LEU A 9 -15.79 -18.18 15.69
C LEU A 9 -15.15 -18.13 14.30
N THR A 10 -15.73 -18.84 13.32
CA THR A 10 -15.24 -18.84 11.93
C THR A 10 -15.34 -17.46 11.28
N VAL A 11 -16.43 -16.73 11.50
CA VAL A 11 -16.60 -15.37 10.98
C VAL A 11 -15.61 -14.38 11.63
N MET A 12 -15.39 -14.49 12.94
CA MET A 12 -14.43 -13.67 13.67
C MET A 12 -12.99 -13.91 13.18
N LEU A 13 -12.61 -15.17 12.94
CA LEU A 13 -11.30 -15.50 12.39
C LEU A 13 -11.11 -14.98 10.96
N GLY A 14 -12.16 -15.05 10.12
CA GLY A 14 -12.13 -14.52 8.75
C GLY A 14 -11.95 -13.00 8.69
N ALA A 15 -12.60 -12.24 9.59
CA ALA A 15 -12.49 -10.78 9.64
C ALA A 15 -11.09 -10.29 10.08
N CYS A 16 -10.38 -11.05 10.92
CA CYS A 16 -9.01 -10.73 11.31
C CYS A 16 -8.03 -10.83 10.13
N LEU A 17 -8.30 -11.71 9.15
CA LEU A 17 -7.43 -11.89 7.98
C LEU A 17 -7.54 -10.73 6.98
N SER A 18 -8.70 -10.11 6.85
CA SER A 18 -8.90 -8.97 5.94
C SER A 18 -8.14 -7.70 6.35
N ALA A 19 -7.82 -7.53 7.64
CA ALA A 19 -7.10 -6.35 8.13
C ALA A 19 -5.64 -6.30 7.64
N PHE A 20 -5.03 -7.46 7.35
CA PHE A 20 -3.64 -7.53 6.88
C PHE A 20 -3.48 -7.31 5.38
N ALA A 21 -4.57 -7.29 4.60
CA ALA A 21 -4.54 -7.12 3.15
C ALA A 21 -4.69 -5.68 2.68
N GLN A 22 -4.93 -4.72 3.58
CA GLN A 22 -5.19 -3.32 3.22
C GLN A 22 -3.94 -2.56 2.77
N GLN A 23 -2.75 -3.14 2.87
CA GLN A 23 -1.51 -2.40 2.66
C GLN A 23 -0.84 -2.84 1.36
N LEU A 24 -1.09 -2.10 0.28
CA LEU A 24 -0.55 -2.36 -1.05
C LEU A 24 0.80 -1.65 -1.24
N GLN A 25 1.79 -2.39 -1.73
CA GLN A 25 3.07 -1.79 -2.14
C GLN A 25 2.98 -1.35 -3.60
N VAL A 26 3.11 -0.05 -3.84
CA VAL A 26 3.15 0.58 -5.16
C VAL A 26 4.60 0.95 -5.48
N THR A 27 5.09 0.50 -6.64
CA THR A 27 6.45 0.80 -7.12
C THR A 27 6.40 1.41 -8.50
N GLY A 28 7.41 2.21 -8.83
CA GLY A 28 7.53 2.83 -10.15
C GLY A 28 8.78 3.67 -10.32
N THR A 29 8.83 4.43 -11.41
CA THR A 29 9.94 5.35 -11.72
C THR A 29 9.38 6.70 -12.13
N VAL A 30 9.86 7.78 -11.52
CA VAL A 30 9.52 9.15 -11.90
C VAL A 30 10.41 9.56 -13.07
N LYS A 31 9.80 10.04 -14.16
CA LYS A 31 10.49 10.50 -15.37
C LYS A 31 10.05 11.90 -15.75
N ASP A 32 10.93 12.66 -16.39
CA ASP A 32 10.63 13.96 -16.96
C ASP A 32 10.00 13.84 -18.38
N HIS A 33 9.75 14.99 -19.02
CA HIS A 33 9.17 15.06 -20.37
C HIS A 33 10.09 14.49 -21.47
N THR A 34 11.38 14.31 -21.20
CA THR A 34 12.35 13.70 -22.11
C THR A 34 12.55 12.20 -21.86
N GLY A 35 11.92 11.65 -20.81
CA GLY A 35 12.03 10.26 -20.40
C GLY A 35 13.19 9.96 -19.44
N ASN A 36 13.90 10.99 -18.98
CA ASN A 36 15.00 10.83 -18.02
C ASN A 36 14.46 10.66 -16.60
N PRO A 37 15.10 9.80 -15.77
CA PRO A 37 14.68 9.61 -14.39
C PRO A 37 14.89 10.87 -13.55
N VAL A 38 13.94 11.14 -12.64
CA VAL A 38 13.98 12.30 -11.74
C VAL A 38 14.30 11.83 -10.32
N ALA A 39 15.47 12.21 -9.82
CA ALA A 39 15.88 11.96 -8.44
C ALA A 39 15.30 12.99 -7.47
N GLY A 40 14.92 12.56 -6.26
CA GLY A 40 14.41 13.44 -5.22
C GLY A 40 13.00 14.01 -5.47
N ALA A 41 12.26 13.44 -6.41
CA ALA A 41 10.85 13.78 -6.61
C ALA A 41 10.04 13.36 -5.39
N THR A 42 9.08 14.18 -4.97
CA THR A 42 8.17 13.86 -3.86
C THR A 42 6.93 13.14 -4.41
N ILE A 43 6.59 12.00 -3.84
CA ILE A 43 5.41 11.19 -4.15
C ILE A 43 4.51 11.18 -2.91
N LEU A 44 3.26 11.61 -3.05
CA LEU A 44 2.26 11.65 -1.98
C LEU A 44 1.05 10.82 -2.38
N VAL A 45 0.56 9.97 -1.50
CA VAL A 45 -0.71 9.27 -1.70
C VAL A 45 -1.85 10.26 -1.51
N GLU A 46 -2.69 10.41 -2.54
CA GLU A 46 -3.83 11.34 -2.51
C GLU A 46 -4.77 11.01 -1.33
N GLY A 47 -5.19 12.04 -0.59
CA GLY A 47 -6.05 11.88 0.59
C GLY A 47 -5.37 11.28 1.83
N SER A 48 -4.06 11.04 1.79
CA SER A 48 -3.26 10.51 2.90
C SER A 48 -2.08 11.44 3.23
N THR A 49 -1.46 11.23 4.39
CA THR A 49 -0.17 11.85 4.76
C THR A 49 1.02 10.97 4.41
N THR A 50 0.79 9.79 3.81
CA THR A 50 1.86 8.87 3.41
C THR A 50 2.53 9.39 2.15
N GLY A 51 3.82 9.70 2.25
CA GLY A 51 4.66 10.11 1.13
C GLY A 51 6.02 9.43 1.13
N THR A 52 6.69 9.46 -0.02
CA THR A 52 8.07 8.99 -0.20
C THR A 52 8.79 9.89 -1.19
N THR A 53 10.10 9.70 -1.34
CA THR A 53 10.93 10.40 -2.32
C THR A 53 11.56 9.42 -3.30
N SER A 54 11.71 9.80 -4.56
CA SER A 54 12.41 8.96 -5.54
C SER A 54 13.92 8.88 -5.28
N ASN A 55 14.49 7.72 -5.58
CA ASN A 55 15.93 7.43 -5.50
C ASN A 55 16.72 8.12 -6.62
N ALA A 56 18.05 7.94 -6.62
CA ALA A 56 18.95 8.50 -7.64
C ALA A 56 18.65 8.04 -9.08
N ASP A 57 18.06 6.86 -9.25
CA ASP A 57 17.60 6.31 -10.53
C ASP A 57 16.13 6.64 -10.84
N GLY A 58 15.50 7.51 -10.04
CA GLY A 58 14.10 7.88 -10.15
C GLY A 58 13.12 6.82 -9.63
N SER A 59 13.59 5.66 -9.15
CA SER A 59 12.72 4.62 -8.61
C SER A 59 12.07 5.05 -7.30
N TYR A 60 10.85 4.58 -7.03
CA TYR A 60 10.17 4.77 -5.77
C TYR A 60 9.43 3.50 -5.35
N SER A 61 9.22 3.37 -4.04
CA SER A 61 8.35 2.38 -3.43
C SER A 61 7.57 3.06 -2.32
N ILE A 62 6.24 2.99 -2.39
CA ILE A 62 5.34 3.60 -1.41
C ILE A 62 4.26 2.61 -1.03
N THR A 63 3.88 2.67 0.23
CA THR A 63 2.79 1.88 0.77
C THR A 63 1.50 2.70 0.73
N ALA A 64 0.47 2.17 0.06
CA ALA A 64 -0.84 2.79 -0.04
C ALA A 64 -1.91 1.91 0.63
N PRO A 65 -2.89 2.52 1.32
CA PRO A 65 -4.03 1.83 1.92
C PRO A 65 -5.09 1.38 0.90
#